data_AF-A0A0S7ZVL8-F1
#
_entry.id   AF-A0A0S7ZVL8-F1
#
_cell.length_a   1.000
_cell.length_b   1.000
_cell.length_c   1.000
_cell.angle_alpha   90.00
_cell.angle_beta   90.00
_cell.angle_gamma   90.00
#
_symmetry.space_group_name_H-M   'P 1'
#
loop_
_entity.id
_entity.type
_entity.pdbx_description
1 polymer ?
#
loop_
_entity_poly.entity_id
_entity_poly.type
_entity_poly.pdbx_seq_one_letter_code
_entity_poly.pdbx_strand_id
1 'polypeptide(L)'
;MKNVMRSTAHREGGRLSQDNAERSLDITGSWWRLTIQLLMRALTNPRIAVDLLHLAWAFRARAWYRIPPFLPIPPREYFRWRMHTMYGDEEALPSVVDILRFARWRREVMHL
;
A
#
# COMPACT_ATOMS: atom_id res chain seq x y z
N MET A 1 8.55 48.16 31.65
CA MET A 1 8.91 46.79 31.22
C MET A 1 7.64 45.94 31.11
N LYS A 2 7.09 45.77 29.90
CA LYS A 2 6.10 44.73 29.59
C LYS A 2 6.47 44.13 28.24
N ASN A 3 6.66 42.82 28.26
CA ASN A 3 7.36 42.02 27.28
C ASN A 3 6.68 41.98 25.92
N VAL A 4 7.56 41.90 24.92
CA VAL A 4 7.30 41.56 23.53
C VAL A 4 6.60 40.19 23.46
N MET A 5 5.38 40.17 22.94
CA MET A 5 4.74 38.95 22.46
C MET A 5 4.33 39.18 21.00
N ARG A 6 5.35 39.15 20.12
CA ARG A 6 5.16 39.08 18.67
C ARG A 6 5.08 37.62 18.25
N SER A 7 3.98 37.30 17.56
CA SER A 7 3.98 36.51 16.32
C SER A 7 4.59 35.10 16.37
N THR A 8 3.76 34.11 16.70
CA THR A 8 4.06 32.68 16.54
C THR A 8 2.98 31.94 15.74
N ALA A 9 2.47 32.52 14.65
CA ALA A 9 1.40 31.92 13.85
C ALA A 9 1.77 31.62 12.38
N HIS A 10 2.99 31.93 11.93
CA HIS A 10 3.34 31.88 10.50
C HIS A 10 4.49 30.91 10.14
N ARG A 11 4.93 30.03 11.05
CA ARG A 11 6.12 29.17 10.85
C ARG A 11 5.86 27.66 10.73
N GLU A 12 4.64 27.18 11.00
CA GLU A 12 4.37 25.74 11.03
C GLU A 12 3.97 25.13 9.67
N GLY A 13 3.44 25.93 8.73
CA GLY A 13 2.99 25.44 7.43
C GLY A 13 4.10 24.89 6.52
N GLY A 14 5.35 25.35 6.69
CA GLY A 14 6.48 24.89 5.88
C GLY A 14 7.05 23.54 6.32
N ARG A 15 6.94 23.20 7.61
CA ARG A 15 7.51 21.98 8.19
C ARG A 15 6.67 20.74 7.85
N LEU A 16 5.35 20.85 7.97
CA LEU A 16 4.41 19.79 7.59
C LEU A 16 4.50 19.40 6.11
N SER A 17 4.81 20.36 5.23
CA SER A 17 4.97 20.09 3.79
C SER A 17 6.33 19.46 3.45
N GLN A 18 7.39 19.76 4.21
CA GLN A 18 8.69 19.11 4.08
C GLN A 18 8.67 17.70 4.68
N ASP A 19 8.08 17.54 5.87
CA ASP A 19 7.91 16.25 6.53
C ASP A 19 7.07 15.29 5.65
N ASN A 20 6.00 15.76 5.00
CA ASN A 20 5.23 14.95 4.05
C ASN A 20 6.01 14.61 2.76
N ALA A 21 6.85 15.53 2.25
CA ALA A 21 7.65 15.29 1.06
C ALA A 21 8.73 14.22 1.33
N GLU A 22 9.44 14.32 2.47
CA GLU A 22 10.42 13.32 2.91
C GLU A 22 9.74 11.96 3.17
N ARG A 23 8.56 11.95 3.80
CA ARG A 23 7.76 10.73 3.98
C ARG A 23 7.42 10.07 2.65
N SER A 24 6.91 10.85 1.69
CA SER A 24 6.50 10.32 0.37
C SER A 24 7.66 9.71 -0.43
N LEU A 25 8.89 10.21 -0.23
CA LEU A 25 10.10 9.69 -0.87
C LEU A 25 10.53 8.34 -0.27
N ASP A 26 10.35 8.14 1.04
CA ASP A 26 10.70 6.88 1.73
C ASP A 26 9.65 5.76 1.57
N ILE A 27 8.40 6.12 1.27
CA ILE A 27 7.28 5.18 1.11
C ILE A 27 7.44 4.34 -0.17
N THR A 28 7.93 4.94 -1.27
CA THR A 28 8.09 4.24 -2.56
C THR A 28 9.07 3.07 -2.47
N GLY A 29 10.18 3.25 -1.73
CA GLY A 29 11.13 2.17 -1.46
C GLY A 29 10.56 1.04 -0.61
N SER A 30 9.65 1.37 0.31
CA SER A 30 9.04 0.41 1.23
C SER A 30 8.01 -0.50 0.57
N TRP A 31 7.17 0.04 -0.33
CA TRP A 31 6.25 -0.77 -1.16
C TRP A 31 6.99 -1.72 -2.09
N TRP A 32 8.11 -1.27 -2.67
CA TRP A 32 8.95 -2.11 -3.52
C TRP A 32 9.53 -3.29 -2.73
N ARG A 33 9.99 -3.04 -1.50
CA ARG A 33 10.51 -4.06 -0.59
C ARG A 33 9.44 -5.10 -0.22
N LEU A 34 8.21 -4.67 0.05
CA LEU A 34 7.07 -5.57 0.26
C LEU A 34 6.76 -6.41 -0.98
N THR A 35 6.75 -5.78 -2.16
CA THR A 35 6.47 -6.44 -3.43
C THR A 35 7.51 -7.51 -3.73
N ILE A 36 8.80 -7.20 -3.56
CA ILE A 36 9.90 -8.17 -3.73
C ILE A 36 9.77 -9.32 -2.72
N GLN A 37 9.48 -9.03 -1.44
CA GLN A 37 9.32 -10.08 -0.44
C GLN A 37 8.17 -11.03 -0.78
N LEU A 38 7.02 -10.50 -1.22
CA LEU A 38 5.90 -11.31 -1.67
C LEU A 38 6.25 -12.13 -2.91
N LEU A 39 6.96 -11.54 -3.88
CA LEU A 39 7.38 -12.23 -5.10
C LEU A 39 8.34 -13.38 -4.78
N MET A 40 9.33 -13.15 -3.92
CA MET A 40 10.25 -14.18 -3.45
C MET A 40 9.52 -15.29 -2.68
N ARG A 41 8.53 -14.93 -1.86
CA ARG A 41 7.70 -15.89 -1.11
C ARG A 41 6.80 -16.72 -2.04
N ALA A 42 6.27 -16.11 -3.10
CA ALA A 42 5.47 -16.78 -4.11
C ALA A 42 6.31 -17.76 -4.94
N LEU A 43 7.53 -17.36 -5.33
CA LEU A 43 8.47 -18.22 -6.06
C LEU A 43 8.91 -19.45 -5.26
N THR A 44 9.01 -19.32 -3.93
CA THR A 44 9.42 -20.43 -3.04
C THR A 44 8.26 -21.31 -2.58
N ASN A 45 7.00 -20.86 -2.72
CA ASN A 45 5.84 -21.63 -2.28
C ASN A 45 4.68 -21.53 -3.30
N PRO A 46 4.44 -22.58 -4.10
CA PRO A 46 3.43 -22.54 -5.15
C PRO A 46 2.00 -22.37 -4.60
N ARG A 47 1.72 -22.79 -3.36
CA ARG A 47 0.39 -22.55 -2.74
C ARG A 47 0.16 -21.06 -2.48
N ILE A 48 1.17 -20.35 -1.97
CA ILE A 48 1.11 -18.90 -1.76
C ILE A 48 0.97 -18.17 -3.08
N ALA A 49 1.65 -18.64 -4.13
CA ALA A 49 1.51 -18.07 -5.46
C ALA A 49 0.07 -18.15 -5.98
N VAL A 50 -0.60 -19.29 -5.81
CA VAL A 50 -2.01 -19.46 -6.19
C VAL A 50 -2.92 -18.54 -5.37
N ASP A 51 -2.72 -18.46 -4.05
CA ASP A 51 -3.51 -17.60 -3.17
C ASP A 51 -3.36 -16.12 -3.56
N LEU A 52 -2.14 -15.66 -3.85
CA LEU A 52 -1.87 -14.30 -4.30
C LEU A 52 -2.41 -14.03 -5.71
N LEU A 53 -2.37 -15.02 -6.61
CA LEU A 53 -2.92 -14.90 -7.95
C LEU A 53 -4.44 -14.79 -7.92
N HIS A 54 -5.12 -15.63 -7.12
CA HIS A 54 -6.55 -15.51 -6.88
C HIS A 54 -6.89 -14.18 -6.23
N LEU A 55 -6.06 -13.73 -5.28
CA LEU A 55 -6.20 -12.42 -4.63
C LEU A 55 -6.22 -11.31 -5.69
N ALA A 56 -5.17 -11.25 -6.49
CA ALA A 56 -4.97 -10.30 -7.58
C ALA A 56 -6.12 -10.37 -8.60
N TRP A 57 -6.55 -11.58 -8.97
CA TRP A 57 -7.61 -11.82 -9.95
C TRP A 57 -8.96 -11.20 -9.56
N ALA A 58 -9.35 -11.21 -8.29
CA ALA A 58 -10.62 -10.57 -7.91
C ALA A 58 -10.54 -9.05 -7.83
N PHE A 59 -9.34 -8.49 -7.63
CA PHE A 59 -9.10 -7.05 -7.64
C PHE A 59 -8.66 -6.51 -9.01
N ARG A 60 -8.72 -7.37 -10.02
CA ARG A 60 -8.32 -7.08 -11.39
C ARG A 60 -9.02 -5.83 -11.94
N ALA A 61 -8.23 -4.85 -12.38
CA ALA A 61 -8.73 -3.71 -13.14
C ALA A 61 -9.38 -4.16 -14.45
N ARG A 62 -10.49 -3.56 -14.90
CA ARG A 62 -11.25 -3.97 -16.09
C ARG A 62 -10.47 -3.86 -17.43
N ALA A 63 -9.30 -3.21 -17.44
CA ALA A 63 -8.45 -2.98 -18.62
C ALA A 63 -7.00 -3.47 -18.46
N TRP A 64 -6.73 -4.36 -17.50
CA TRP A 64 -5.39 -4.94 -17.24
C TRP A 64 -4.67 -5.50 -18.48
N TYR A 65 -5.40 -6.03 -19.46
CA TYR A 65 -4.86 -6.61 -20.68
C TYR A 65 -4.35 -5.58 -21.71
N ARG A 66 -4.60 -4.28 -21.50
CA ARG A 66 -4.17 -3.22 -22.42
C ARG A 66 -2.79 -2.66 -22.12
N ILE A 67 -2.26 -2.92 -20.92
CA ILE A 67 -1.00 -2.32 -20.46
C ILE A 67 -0.11 -3.45 -19.95
N PRO A 68 1.05 -3.72 -20.57
CA PRO A 68 2.03 -4.64 -20.01
C PRO A 68 2.56 -4.07 -18.69
N PRO A 69 2.77 -4.88 -17.63
CA PRO A 69 2.76 -6.33 -17.60
C PRO A 69 1.33 -6.89 -17.47
N PHE A 70 0.98 -7.92 -18.26
CA PHE A 70 -0.33 -8.61 -18.30
C PHE A 70 -0.68 -9.38 -17.00
N LEU A 71 -0.27 -8.87 -15.87
CA LEU A 71 -0.59 -9.40 -14.56
C LEU A 71 -1.86 -8.72 -14.06
N PRO A 72 -2.80 -9.45 -13.43
CA PRO A 72 -4.03 -8.90 -12.88
C PRO A 72 -3.75 -8.10 -11.59
N ILE A 73 -2.91 -7.07 -11.66
CA ILE A 73 -2.54 -6.24 -10.51
C ILE A 73 -3.63 -5.18 -10.29
N PRO A 74 -4.06 -4.95 -9.03
CA PRO A 74 -5.01 -3.89 -8.72
C PRO A 74 -4.37 -2.51 -8.99
N PRO A 75 -5.16 -1.51 -9.43
CA PRO A 75 -4.63 -0.16 -9.63
C PRO A 75 -4.19 0.47 -8.30
N ARG A 76 -3.18 1.36 -8.34
CA ARG A 76 -2.63 2.01 -7.13
C ARG A 76 -3.68 2.83 -6.40
N GLU A 77 -4.60 3.45 -7.13
CA GLU A 77 -5.70 4.26 -6.61
C GLU A 77 -6.64 3.41 -5.75
N TYR A 78 -6.87 2.15 -6.14
CA TYR A 78 -7.65 1.21 -5.34
C TYR A 78 -6.96 0.88 -4.02
N PHE A 79 -5.65 0.66 -4.05
CA PHE A 79 -4.86 0.42 -2.84
C PHE A 79 -4.85 1.62 -1.91
N ARG A 80 -4.67 2.85 -2.42
CA ARG A 80 -4.72 4.07 -1.59
C ARG A 80 -6.05 4.21 -0.86
N TRP A 81 -7.16 4.08 -1.58
CA TRP A 81 -8.49 4.13 -0.97
C TRP A 81 -8.70 3.03 0.08
N ARG A 82 -8.22 1.82 -0.20
CA ARG A 82 -8.23 0.70 0.75
C ARG A 82 -7.44 1.00 2.02
N MET A 83 -6.23 1.54 1.89
CA MET A 83 -5.37 1.85 3.04
C MET A 83 -5.94 3.01 3.86
N HIS A 84 -6.48 4.03 3.20
CA HIS A 84 -7.22 5.11 3.86
C HIS A 84 -8.37 4.58 4.72
N THR A 85 -9.17 3.65 4.18
CA THR A 85 -10.34 3.14 4.89
C THR A 85 -9.99 2.16 6.01
N MET A 86 -8.94 1.34 5.84
CA MET A 86 -8.52 0.36 6.87
C MET A 86 -7.59 0.91 7.94
N TYR A 87 -6.67 1.79 7.56
CA TYR A 87 -5.57 2.24 8.42
C TYR A 87 -5.61 3.76 8.69
N GLY A 88 -6.54 4.50 8.06
CA GLY A 88 -6.62 5.96 8.19
C GLY A 88 -5.55 6.73 7.41
N ASP A 89 -4.67 6.02 6.69
CA ASP A 89 -3.56 6.57 5.93
C ASP A 89 -3.53 5.92 4.54
N GLU A 90 -3.60 6.73 3.48
CA GLU A 90 -3.57 6.29 2.08
C GLU A 90 -2.26 5.57 1.72
N GLU A 91 -1.20 5.83 2.47
CA GLU A 91 0.13 5.31 2.24
C GLU A 91 0.56 4.27 3.27
N ALA A 92 -0.36 3.83 4.14
CA ALA A 92 -0.11 2.76 5.10
C ALA A 92 0.41 1.51 4.38
N LEU A 93 1.50 0.96 4.90
CA LEU A 93 2.12 -0.26 4.37
C LEU A 93 1.54 -1.48 5.09
N PRO A 94 0.71 -2.31 4.42
CA PRO A 94 0.24 -3.54 5.02
C PRO A 94 1.41 -4.49 5.23
N SER A 95 1.43 -5.22 6.34
CA SER A 95 2.47 -6.22 6.56
C SER A 95 2.30 -7.41 5.61
N VAL A 96 3.40 -8.11 5.29
CA VAL A 96 3.35 -9.35 4.48
C VAL A 96 2.41 -10.38 5.11
N VAL A 97 2.39 -10.46 6.44
CA VAL A 97 1.52 -11.38 7.19
C VAL A 97 0.06 -11.04 6.99
N ASP A 98 -0.31 -9.75 6.99
CA ASP A 98 -1.70 -9.32 6.79
C ASP A 98 -2.18 -9.67 5.38
N ILE A 99 -1.33 -9.47 4.37
CA ILE A 99 -1.63 -9.83 2.98
C ILE A 99 -1.85 -11.34 2.85
N LEU A 100 -0.96 -12.15 3.44
CA LEU A 100 -1.09 -13.61 3.40
C LEU A 100 -2.32 -14.11 4.18
N ARG A 101 -2.62 -13.51 5.33
CA ARG A 101 -3.80 -13.82 6.13
C ARG A 101 -5.08 -13.48 5.36
N PHE A 102 -5.11 -12.33 4.70
CA PHE A 102 -6.24 -11.92 3.86
C PHE A 102 -6.42 -12.84 2.65
N ALA A 103 -5.34 -13.21 1.98
CA ALA A 103 -5.38 -14.17 0.86
C ALA A 103 -5.94 -15.53 1.30
N ARG A 104 -5.48 -16.04 2.43
CA ARG A 104 -5.97 -17.29 3.02
C ARG A 104 -7.45 -17.20 3.39
N TRP A 105 -7.85 -16.15 4.11
CA TRP A 105 -9.25 -15.92 4.47
C TRP A 105 -10.15 -15.90 3.23
N ARG A 106 -9.70 -15.25 2.14
CA ARG A 106 -10.43 -15.24 0.86
C ARG A 106 -10.59 -16.62 0.25
N ARG A 107 -9.59 -17.49 0.36
CA ARG A 107 -9.70 -18.88 -0.08
C ARG A 107 -10.72 -19.66 0.76
N GLU A 108 -10.66 -19.51 2.08
CA GLU A 108 -11.57 -20.18 3.01
C GLU A 108 -13.03 -19.74 2.80
N VAL A 109 -13.28 -18.44 2.61
CA VAL A 109 -14.62 -17.88 2.43
C VAL A 109 -15.18 -18.16 1.03
N MET A 110 -14.35 -18.12 -0.01
CA MET A 110 -14.81 -18.33 -1.39
C MET A 110 -14.77 -19.81 -1.81
N HIS A 111 -14.44 -20.72 -0.89
CA HIS A 111 -14.29 -22.16 -1.11
C HIS A 111 -13.43 -22.50 -2.35
N LEU A 112 -12.30 -21.80 -2.51
CA LEU A 112 -11.35 -21.96 -3.63
C LEU A 112 -10.32 -23.09 -3.41
#